data_AF-A0A1H7QAI5-F1
#
_entry.id   AF-A0A1H7QAI5-F1
#
_cell.length_a   1.000
_cell.length_b   1.000
_cell.length_c   1.000
_cell.angle_alpha   90.00
_cell.angle_beta   90.00
_cell.angle_gamma   90.00
#
_symmetry.space_group_name_H-M   'P 1'
#
loop_
_entity.id
_entity.type
_entity.pdbx_description
1 polymer ?
#
loop_
_entity_poly.entity_id
_entity_poly.type
_entity_poly.pdbx_seq_one_letter_code
_entity_poly.pdbx_strand_id
1 'polypeptide(L)'
;MRVCFTIDTEFSIAGAFADPALRPVGVPMVLCEAGGHSQGLDFLLGCFRRRGMHATFFVETVQRHYFRDDPMRALAARIAQDGHELQLHVHPCWAVFQHEDWPQRVRLQPRQDDLAGRELASTVALLRQGQATFAEWGLPSPQVFRAGSLQHDENLYRALAAVGIPYSSNIGLGVYNCGLADYQLRAGRHVRHGVQECPVMTFADWPGHAKTVSVSGTSFAEMRALLDSAHAAGLELVVILSHPFEYVQSYGDGFRVLRRHAVNQSRLERLCDYIAANPDRFQASGLAAAASQPMTAASSANPLLRGRPWHTAARLATQVLYDRYGQLVLAARQLLLGWLERRHGTWRGVVRALLARGALRGGLLKAYRLRHPERVRRLVFVCLGNICRSAYAQHVAIQLGLPAVSIGLSTCTGTASPDAALRAAQRCGADLSVHRATDFRDFEVLPGDLFLAMEVRHAHELQHRLIARTDVQIELLGLWCEPPMPHLHDPYTLSDTYFDRCFARVRQAVHGLHRALSGSAA
;
A
#
# COMPACT_ATOMS: atom_id res chain seq x y z
N MET A 1 -5.99 34.77 17.00
CA MET A 1 -6.56 34.20 15.76
C MET A 1 -6.61 32.68 15.88
N ARG A 2 -7.71 32.04 15.49
CA ARG A 2 -7.83 30.58 15.50
C ARG A 2 -7.19 29.98 14.24
N VAL A 3 -6.51 28.86 14.40
CA VAL A 3 -5.90 28.09 13.31
C VAL A 3 -6.49 26.69 13.35
N CYS A 4 -7.22 26.33 12.30
CA CYS A 4 -7.88 25.04 12.17
C CYS A 4 -7.12 24.15 11.20
N PHE A 5 -6.49 23.11 11.74
CA PHE A 5 -5.98 21.99 10.94
C PHE A 5 -7.15 21.11 10.52
N THR A 6 -7.33 20.94 9.22
CA THR A 6 -8.41 20.13 8.66
C THR A 6 -7.85 19.01 7.80
N ILE A 7 -8.27 17.78 8.10
CA ILE A 7 -7.72 16.55 7.52
C ILE A 7 -8.83 15.81 6.80
N ASP A 8 -8.74 15.70 5.49
CA ASP A 8 -9.71 14.96 4.70
C ASP A 8 -9.30 13.48 4.74
N THR A 9 -10.16 12.66 5.35
CA THR A 9 -9.92 11.26 5.66
C THR A 9 -10.82 10.41 4.78
N GLU A 10 -10.24 9.97 3.68
CA GLU A 10 -10.94 9.34 2.57
C GLU A 10 -10.19 8.11 2.04
N PHE A 11 -10.91 7.28 1.31
CA PHE A 11 -10.36 6.18 0.53
C PHE A 11 -10.18 6.57 -0.92
N SER A 12 -9.50 5.73 -1.69
CA SER A 12 -9.28 5.99 -3.12
C SER A 12 -10.04 4.99 -3.97
N ILE A 13 -10.70 5.46 -5.03
CA ILE A 13 -11.23 4.59 -6.07
C ILE A 13 -10.12 3.90 -6.89
N ALA A 14 -8.86 4.33 -6.74
CA ALA A 14 -7.67 3.72 -7.31
C ALA A 14 -7.77 3.37 -8.81
N GLY A 15 -8.39 4.25 -9.59
CA GLY A 15 -8.54 4.09 -11.04
C GLY A 15 -9.64 3.11 -11.48
N ALA A 16 -10.46 2.58 -10.57
CA ALA A 16 -11.53 1.61 -10.89
C ALA A 16 -12.50 2.12 -11.96
N PHE A 17 -12.70 3.44 -12.06
CA PHE A 17 -13.54 4.07 -13.07
C PHE A 17 -12.95 4.02 -14.49
N ALA A 18 -11.62 3.99 -14.60
CA ALA A 18 -10.93 3.83 -15.87
C ALA A 18 -10.77 2.34 -16.24
N ASP A 19 -10.46 1.50 -15.26
CA ASP A 19 -10.32 0.06 -15.43
C ASP A 19 -11.05 -0.71 -14.31
N PRO A 20 -12.17 -1.39 -14.61
CA PRO A 20 -12.91 -2.19 -13.65
C PRO A 20 -12.15 -3.40 -13.08
N ALA A 21 -10.96 -3.74 -13.59
CA ALA A 21 -10.08 -4.72 -12.97
C ALA A 21 -9.34 -4.14 -11.75
N LEU A 22 -9.14 -2.82 -11.70
CA LEU A 22 -8.61 -2.13 -10.53
C LEU A 22 -9.65 -2.10 -9.40
N ARG A 23 -9.16 -2.02 -8.16
CA ARG A 23 -9.98 -2.11 -6.95
C ARG A 23 -9.72 -0.89 -6.07
N PRO A 24 -10.77 -0.21 -5.59
CA PRO A 24 -10.65 0.81 -4.57
C PRO A 24 -9.78 0.37 -3.37
N VAL A 25 -9.01 1.32 -2.83
CA VAL A 25 -8.10 1.10 -1.71
C VAL A 25 -8.66 1.79 -0.47
N GLY A 26 -8.96 1.00 0.56
CA GLY A 26 -9.55 1.45 1.82
C GLY A 26 -8.52 1.90 2.85
N VAL A 27 -8.48 1.22 4.00
CA VAL A 27 -7.61 1.50 5.17
C VAL A 27 -6.15 1.87 4.82
N PRO A 28 -5.45 1.23 3.85
CA PRO A 28 -4.09 1.62 3.49
C PRO A 28 -3.93 3.08 3.04
N MET A 29 -4.98 3.70 2.48
CA MET A 29 -4.97 5.12 2.09
C MET A 29 -4.93 6.07 3.29
N VAL A 30 -5.46 5.65 4.44
CA VAL A 30 -5.52 6.46 5.65
C VAL A 30 -4.35 6.16 6.58
N LEU A 31 -4.01 4.89 6.77
CA LEU A 31 -2.89 4.52 7.63
C LEU A 31 -1.55 4.80 6.98
N CYS A 32 -1.44 4.59 5.66
CA CYS A 32 -0.20 4.74 4.90
C CYS A 32 0.97 4.02 5.57
N GLU A 33 0.83 2.71 5.76
CA GLU A 33 1.82 1.92 6.48
C GLU A 33 3.15 1.83 5.72
N ALA A 34 4.23 2.30 6.36
CA ALA A 34 5.58 2.16 5.84
C ALA A 34 6.54 1.85 6.98
N GLY A 35 7.30 0.76 6.83
CA GLY A 35 8.26 0.31 7.84
C GLY A 35 7.62 -0.21 9.11
N GLY A 36 6.40 -0.78 9.03
CA GLY A 36 5.67 -1.30 10.20
C GLY A 36 4.97 -0.24 11.05
N HIS A 37 4.90 0.99 10.57
CA HIS A 37 4.24 2.11 11.25
C HIS A 37 3.30 2.85 10.29
N SER A 38 2.15 3.30 10.79
CA SER A 38 1.27 4.22 10.06
C SER A 38 1.94 5.59 9.95
N GLN A 39 2.29 5.99 8.72
CA GLN A 39 2.89 7.29 8.43
C GLN A 39 1.84 8.37 8.09
N GLY A 40 0.58 7.97 7.92
CA GLY A 40 -0.57 8.87 7.71
C GLY A 40 -1.26 9.17 9.03
N LEU A 41 -2.34 8.45 9.34
CA LEU A 41 -3.19 8.76 10.49
C LEU A 41 -2.47 8.70 11.85
N ASP A 42 -1.67 7.67 12.17
CA ASP A 42 -1.02 7.62 13.49
C ASP A 42 0.07 8.70 13.66
N PHE A 43 0.74 9.05 12.56
CA PHE A 43 1.66 10.18 12.54
C PHE A 43 0.91 11.49 12.85
N LEU A 44 -0.24 11.74 12.21
CA LEU A 44 -1.06 12.92 12.44
C LEU A 44 -1.53 13.02 13.90
N LEU A 45 -2.19 11.97 14.39
CA LEU A 45 -2.68 11.88 15.77
C LEU A 45 -1.55 12.10 16.77
N GLY A 46 -0.42 11.37 16.60
CA GLY A 46 0.75 11.53 17.44
C GLY A 46 1.37 12.93 17.37
N CYS A 47 1.37 13.57 16.19
CA CYS A 47 1.89 14.92 16.01
C CYS A 47 1.08 15.94 16.80
N PHE A 48 -0.25 15.90 16.70
CA PHE A 48 -1.14 16.82 17.41
C PHE A 48 -1.16 16.57 18.92
N ARG A 49 -1.23 15.30 19.35
CA ARG A 49 -1.20 14.91 20.76
C ARG A 49 0.05 15.44 21.48
N ARG A 50 1.22 15.32 20.86
CA ARG A 50 2.49 15.83 21.42
C ARG A 50 2.50 17.33 21.68
N ARG A 51 1.67 18.11 20.96
CA ARG A 51 1.53 19.56 21.15
C ARG A 51 0.24 19.97 21.86
N GLY A 52 -0.56 19.02 22.35
CA GLY A 52 -1.87 19.31 22.94
C GLY A 52 -2.82 20.03 21.98
N MET A 53 -2.72 19.75 20.68
CA MET A 53 -3.52 20.41 19.65
C MET A 53 -4.71 19.55 19.23
N HIS A 54 -5.82 20.22 18.95
CA HIS A 54 -7.00 19.61 18.37
C HIS A 54 -7.07 19.97 16.88
N ALA A 55 -7.68 19.08 16.11
CA ALA A 55 -7.79 19.18 14.66
C ALA A 55 -9.17 18.66 14.25
N THR A 56 -9.57 18.95 13.02
CA THR A 56 -10.84 18.49 12.43
C THR A 56 -10.57 17.46 11.36
N PHE A 57 -11.12 16.26 11.50
CA PHE A 57 -11.07 15.23 10.50
C PHE A 57 -12.40 15.18 9.76
N PHE A 58 -12.37 15.50 8.47
CA PHE A 58 -13.50 15.33 7.57
C PHE A 58 -13.50 13.87 7.11
N VAL A 59 -14.50 13.09 7.51
CA VAL A 59 -14.53 11.63 7.30
C VAL A 59 -15.51 11.25 6.22
N GLU A 60 -15.03 10.50 5.22
CA GLU A 60 -15.84 9.97 4.13
C GLU A 60 -16.80 8.88 4.62
N THR A 61 -18.07 8.98 4.24
CA THR A 61 -19.14 8.09 4.71
C THR A 61 -19.79 7.28 3.60
N VAL A 62 -19.79 7.78 2.36
CA VAL A 62 -20.51 7.20 1.21
C VAL A 62 -19.75 6.00 0.63
N GLN A 63 -18.44 5.91 0.87
CA GLN A 63 -17.59 4.76 0.49
C GLN A 63 -18.09 3.39 1.01
N ARG A 64 -19.00 3.37 1.99
CA ARG A 64 -19.70 2.18 2.47
C ARG A 64 -20.50 1.45 1.39
N HIS A 65 -20.86 2.14 0.31
CA HIS A 65 -21.44 1.49 -0.87
C HIS A 65 -20.50 0.49 -1.53
N TYR A 66 -19.19 0.67 -1.37
CA TYR A 66 -18.18 -0.29 -1.80
C TYR A 66 -17.66 -1.15 -0.64
N PHE A 67 -17.22 -0.53 0.45
CA PHE A 67 -16.66 -1.21 1.63
C PHE A 67 -17.76 -1.58 2.63
N ARG A 68 -18.43 -2.70 2.39
CA ARG A 68 -19.61 -3.15 3.17
C ARG A 68 -19.28 -3.56 4.62
N ASP A 69 -18.02 -3.90 4.88
CA ASP A 69 -17.47 -4.17 6.22
C ASP A 69 -17.19 -2.89 7.02
N ASP A 70 -17.41 -1.71 6.42
CA ASP A 70 -17.35 -0.39 7.05
C ASP A 70 -16.05 -0.11 7.83
N PRO A 71 -14.87 -0.27 7.20
CA PRO A 71 -13.59 -0.15 7.89
C PRO A 71 -13.29 1.28 8.36
N MET A 72 -13.98 2.29 7.83
CA MET A 72 -13.84 3.67 8.28
C MET A 72 -14.41 3.90 9.67
N ARG A 73 -15.40 3.11 10.11
CA ARG A 73 -15.93 3.16 11.49
C ARG A 73 -14.81 3.05 12.53
N ALA A 74 -13.91 2.09 12.35
CA ALA A 74 -12.79 1.88 13.27
C ALA A 74 -11.80 3.06 13.25
N LEU A 75 -11.55 3.64 12.07
CA LEU A 75 -10.68 4.81 11.93
C LEU A 75 -11.31 6.05 12.57
N ALA A 76 -12.60 6.28 12.36
CA ALA A 76 -13.36 7.38 12.95
C ALA A 76 -13.41 7.25 14.48
N ALA A 77 -13.71 6.07 15.02
CA ALA A 77 -13.69 5.82 16.46
C ALA A 77 -12.32 6.12 17.07
N ARG A 78 -11.24 5.74 16.39
CA ARG A 78 -9.87 6.02 16.84
C ARG A 78 -9.52 7.51 16.84
N ILE A 79 -9.96 8.25 15.82
CA ILE A 79 -9.80 9.71 15.75
C ILE A 79 -10.56 10.38 16.91
N ALA A 80 -11.80 9.95 17.17
CA ALA A 80 -12.64 10.46 18.24
C ALA A 80 -12.03 10.20 19.62
N GLN A 81 -11.51 8.99 19.85
CA GLN A 81 -10.84 8.59 21.09
C GLN A 81 -9.58 9.43 21.38
N ASP A 82 -8.90 9.93 20.35
CA ASP A 82 -7.74 10.83 20.52
C ASP A 82 -8.13 12.30 20.77
N GLY A 83 -9.44 12.61 20.81
CA GLY A 83 -9.96 13.93 21.18
C GLY A 83 -10.14 14.93 20.04
N HIS A 84 -10.09 14.47 18.78
CA HIS A 84 -10.28 15.32 17.61
C HIS A 84 -11.75 15.49 17.20
N GLU A 85 -12.06 16.59 16.51
CA GLU A 85 -13.39 16.79 15.91
C GLU A 85 -13.56 15.94 14.65
N LEU A 86 -14.71 15.30 14.48
CA LEU A 86 -15.09 14.59 13.26
C LEU A 86 -16.24 15.31 12.58
N GLN A 87 -16.10 15.54 11.27
CA GLN A 87 -17.04 16.29 10.46
C GLN A 87 -17.29 15.57 9.14
N LEU A 88 -18.37 15.91 8.43
CA LEU A 88 -18.84 15.13 7.30
C LEU A 88 -18.03 15.44 6.03
N HIS A 89 -17.51 14.40 5.40
CA HIS A 89 -16.94 14.44 4.05
C HIS A 89 -17.73 13.54 3.10
N VAL A 90 -17.92 13.98 1.87
CA VAL A 90 -18.61 13.20 0.84
C VAL A 90 -18.00 13.40 -0.54
N HIS A 91 -17.64 12.27 -1.13
CA HIS A 91 -17.36 12.04 -2.55
C HIS A 91 -18.54 11.28 -3.19
N PRO A 92 -19.34 11.93 -4.05
CA PRO A 92 -20.47 11.31 -4.72
C PRO A 92 -20.12 10.08 -5.56
N CYS A 93 -18.86 9.96 -6.02
CA CYS A 93 -18.45 8.81 -6.83
C CYS A 93 -18.73 7.47 -6.15
N TRP A 94 -18.68 7.41 -4.82
CA TRP A 94 -18.93 6.18 -4.08
C TRP A 94 -20.36 5.67 -4.22
N ALA A 95 -21.33 6.55 -4.44
CA ALA A 95 -22.74 6.17 -4.59
C ALA A 95 -22.97 5.26 -5.80
N VAL A 96 -22.15 5.37 -6.84
CA VAL A 96 -22.25 4.54 -8.04
C VAL A 96 -22.04 3.05 -7.75
N PHE A 97 -21.26 2.70 -6.72
CA PHE A 97 -21.03 1.30 -6.33
C PHE A 97 -22.25 0.61 -5.69
N GLN A 98 -23.34 1.33 -5.45
CA GLN A 98 -24.61 0.71 -5.06
C GLN A 98 -25.26 -0.08 -6.21
N HIS A 99 -24.81 0.13 -7.44
CA HIS A 99 -25.33 -0.50 -8.65
C HIS A 99 -24.39 -1.61 -9.14
N GLU A 100 -24.92 -2.77 -9.49
CA GLU A 100 -24.13 -3.89 -10.03
C GLU A 100 -23.53 -3.56 -11.41
N ASP A 101 -24.25 -2.78 -12.22
CA ASP A 101 -23.87 -2.28 -13.54
C ASP A 101 -23.04 -0.97 -13.49
N TRP A 102 -22.37 -0.71 -12.36
CA TRP A 102 -21.57 0.51 -12.19
C TRP A 102 -20.54 0.77 -13.30
N PRO A 103 -19.83 -0.23 -13.89
CA PRO A 103 -18.86 0.04 -14.95
C PRO A 103 -19.51 0.68 -16.19
N GLN A 104 -20.72 0.25 -16.55
CA GLN A 104 -21.50 0.79 -17.66
C GLN A 104 -21.96 2.22 -17.35
N ARG A 105 -22.40 2.48 -16.11
CA ARG A 105 -22.85 3.82 -15.67
C ARG A 105 -21.72 4.84 -15.73
N VAL A 106 -20.53 4.50 -15.24
CA VAL A 106 -19.36 5.39 -15.30
C VAL A 106 -18.93 5.66 -16.73
N ARG A 107 -19.01 4.66 -17.63
CA ARG A 107 -18.72 4.86 -19.07
C ARG A 107 -19.69 5.86 -19.73
N LEU A 108 -20.97 5.79 -19.39
CA LEU A 108 -22.00 6.69 -19.93
C LEU A 108 -21.93 8.08 -19.31
N GLN A 109 -21.56 8.17 -18.03
CA GLN A 109 -21.49 9.40 -17.26
C GLN A 109 -20.19 9.39 -16.45
N PRO A 110 -19.07 9.90 -16.99
CA PRO A 110 -17.76 9.80 -16.33
C PRO A 110 -17.61 10.73 -15.13
N ARG A 111 -18.34 11.84 -15.07
CA ARG A 111 -18.26 12.86 -13.99
C ARG A 111 -19.10 12.49 -12.77
N GLN A 112 -18.82 11.33 -12.19
CA GLN A 112 -19.60 10.78 -11.07
C GLN A 112 -19.29 11.43 -9.72
N ASP A 113 -18.12 12.04 -9.57
CA ASP A 113 -17.68 12.61 -8.30
C ASP A 113 -18.12 14.07 -8.10
N ASP A 114 -18.73 14.68 -9.11
CA ASP A 114 -18.99 16.10 -9.04
C ASP A 114 -20.17 16.40 -8.09
N LEU A 115 -19.93 17.33 -7.16
CA LEU A 115 -20.97 17.98 -6.35
C LEU A 115 -21.47 19.26 -7.02
N ALA A 116 -20.57 19.99 -7.71
CA ALA A 116 -20.97 21.16 -8.47
C ALA A 116 -21.78 20.74 -9.70
N GLY A 117 -22.94 21.36 -9.89
CA GLY A 117 -23.89 21.01 -10.94
C GLY A 117 -24.75 19.78 -10.64
N ARG A 118 -24.58 19.16 -9.46
CA ARG A 118 -25.44 18.05 -9.02
C ARG A 118 -26.83 18.57 -8.63
N GLU A 119 -27.85 17.74 -8.88
CA GLU A 119 -29.22 18.04 -8.47
C GLU A 119 -29.33 18.17 -6.94
N LEU A 120 -30.04 19.21 -6.49
CA LEU A 120 -30.28 19.48 -5.07
C LEU A 120 -30.79 18.26 -4.29
N ALA A 121 -31.78 17.54 -4.82
CA ALA A 121 -32.35 16.36 -4.16
C ALA A 121 -31.33 15.23 -4.00
N SER A 122 -30.49 15.00 -5.02
CA SER A 122 -29.40 14.02 -4.97
C SER A 122 -28.37 14.39 -3.89
N THR A 123 -27.96 15.67 -3.84
CA THR A 123 -27.03 16.16 -2.82
C THR A 123 -27.62 16.03 -1.40
N VAL A 124 -28.90 16.38 -1.21
CA VAL A 124 -29.59 16.21 0.08
C VAL A 124 -29.62 14.74 0.52
N ALA A 125 -29.86 13.80 -0.40
CA ALA A 125 -29.86 12.37 -0.09
C ALA A 125 -28.48 11.88 0.38
N LEU A 126 -27.40 12.30 -0.30
CA LEU A 126 -26.02 11.98 0.09
C LEU A 126 -25.67 12.52 1.47
N LEU A 127 -26.04 13.78 1.77
CA LEU A 127 -25.78 14.40 3.06
C LEU A 127 -26.54 13.69 4.20
N ARG A 128 -27.81 13.33 3.98
CA ARG A 128 -28.61 12.58 4.97
C ARG A 128 -28.04 11.19 5.22
N GLN A 129 -27.55 10.51 4.17
CA GLN A 129 -26.84 9.24 4.32
C GLN A 129 -25.58 9.40 5.20
N GLY A 130 -24.84 10.49 5.01
CA GLY A 130 -23.68 10.82 5.84
C GLY A 130 -24.05 11.04 7.31
N GLN A 131 -25.09 11.83 7.60
CA GLN A 131 -25.62 12.03 8.95
C GLN A 131 -26.08 10.72 9.61
N ALA A 132 -26.80 9.88 8.87
CA ALA A 132 -27.22 8.56 9.34
C ALA A 132 -26.00 7.66 9.67
N THR A 133 -24.95 7.72 8.85
CA THR A 133 -23.70 6.98 9.10
C THR A 133 -23.02 7.43 10.39
N PHE A 134 -22.96 8.74 10.67
CA PHE A 134 -22.43 9.27 11.94
C PHE A 134 -23.25 8.75 13.13
N ALA A 135 -24.58 8.75 13.02
CA ALA A 135 -25.45 8.21 14.07
C ALA A 135 -25.23 6.71 14.30
N GLU A 136 -25.09 5.91 13.23
CA GLU A 136 -24.76 4.48 13.31
C GLU A 136 -23.39 4.21 13.95
N TRP A 137 -22.42 5.10 13.76
CA TRP A 137 -21.11 5.05 14.42
C TRP A 137 -21.14 5.50 15.89
N GLY A 138 -22.28 5.98 16.38
CA GLY A 138 -22.41 6.54 17.72
C GLY A 138 -21.67 7.87 17.90
N LEU A 139 -21.43 8.60 16.80
CA LEU A 139 -20.77 9.90 16.81
C LEU A 139 -21.80 11.04 16.90
N PRO A 140 -21.40 12.23 17.40
CA PRO A 140 -22.23 13.42 17.33
C PRO A 140 -22.62 13.76 15.89
N SER A 141 -23.81 14.32 15.69
CA SER A 141 -24.23 14.80 14.37
C SER A 141 -23.20 15.79 13.81
N PRO A 142 -22.77 15.64 12.54
CA PRO A 142 -21.81 16.55 11.95
C PRO A 142 -22.40 17.96 11.83
N GLN A 143 -21.58 18.97 12.13
CA GLN A 143 -21.95 20.39 12.10
C GLN A 143 -21.25 21.14 10.96
N VAL A 144 -20.15 20.58 10.46
CA VAL A 144 -19.37 21.12 9.34
C VAL A 144 -19.37 20.11 8.21
N PHE A 145 -19.51 20.60 6.98
CA PHE A 145 -19.36 19.79 5.78
C PHE A 145 -18.14 20.20 4.95
N ARG A 146 -17.49 19.21 4.34
CA ARG A 146 -16.52 19.39 3.27
C ARG A 146 -16.85 18.51 2.08
N ALA A 147 -16.99 19.15 0.94
CA ALA A 147 -17.15 18.51 -0.36
C ALA A 147 -15.87 17.82 -0.83
N GLY A 148 -16.03 16.66 -1.47
CA GLY A 148 -14.96 16.05 -2.24
C GLY A 148 -14.40 16.99 -3.30
N SER A 149 -13.07 17.00 -3.43
CA SER A 149 -12.34 17.93 -4.31
C SER A 149 -12.68 19.42 -4.11
N LEU A 150 -13.21 19.82 -2.94
CA LEU A 150 -13.64 21.19 -2.65
C LEU A 150 -14.68 21.73 -3.65
N GLN A 151 -15.44 20.85 -4.30
CA GLN A 151 -16.44 21.27 -5.26
C GLN A 151 -17.63 21.93 -4.57
N HIS A 152 -18.08 23.05 -5.12
CA HIS A 152 -19.17 23.81 -4.55
C HIS A 152 -19.93 24.60 -5.62
N ASP A 153 -21.21 24.81 -5.36
CA ASP A 153 -22.07 25.70 -6.11
C ASP A 153 -23.22 26.15 -5.19
N GLU A 154 -24.16 26.92 -5.71
CA GLU A 154 -25.32 27.37 -4.95
C GLU A 154 -26.19 26.23 -4.41
N ASN A 155 -26.34 25.16 -5.20
CA ASN A 155 -27.15 24.00 -4.82
C ASN A 155 -26.57 23.27 -3.62
N LEU A 156 -25.25 23.17 -3.50
CA LEU A 156 -24.60 22.58 -2.34
C LEU A 156 -24.99 23.30 -1.04
N TYR A 157 -24.94 24.63 -1.02
CA TYR A 157 -25.31 25.40 0.19
C TYR A 157 -26.79 25.31 0.52
N ARG A 158 -27.66 25.29 -0.51
CA ARG A 158 -29.10 25.02 -0.33
C ARG A 158 -29.33 23.62 0.26
N ALA A 159 -28.57 22.62 -0.19
CA ALA A 159 -28.65 21.25 0.32
C ALA A 159 -28.22 21.18 1.79
N LEU A 160 -27.10 21.83 2.14
CA LEU A 160 -26.60 21.90 3.52
C LEU A 160 -27.60 22.55 4.47
N ALA A 161 -28.20 23.67 4.07
CA ALA A 161 -29.27 24.31 4.83
C ALA A 161 -30.47 23.38 5.02
N ALA A 162 -30.89 22.67 3.96
CA ALA A 162 -32.04 21.75 4.02
C ALA A 162 -31.84 20.53 4.93
N VAL A 163 -30.59 20.11 5.17
CA VAL A 163 -30.25 19.03 6.12
C VAL A 163 -29.80 19.53 7.48
N GLY A 164 -29.79 20.84 7.71
CA GLY A 164 -29.44 21.45 8.99
C GLY A 164 -27.96 21.38 9.34
N ILE A 165 -27.05 21.39 8.36
CA ILE A 165 -25.60 21.54 8.59
C ILE A 165 -25.26 23.03 8.54
N PRO A 166 -24.93 23.69 9.67
CA PRO A 166 -24.80 25.15 9.75
C PRO A 166 -23.47 25.70 9.24
N TYR A 167 -22.43 24.87 9.15
CA TYR A 167 -21.08 25.30 8.78
C TYR A 167 -20.53 24.50 7.60
N SER A 168 -19.63 25.11 6.85
CA SER A 168 -18.92 24.42 5.78
C SER A 168 -17.50 24.93 5.57
N SER A 169 -16.68 24.13 4.89
CA SER A 169 -15.35 24.50 4.43
C SER A 169 -15.08 23.86 3.09
N ASN A 170 -15.81 24.33 2.08
CA ASN A 170 -15.81 23.80 0.72
C ASN A 170 -14.96 24.64 -0.22
N ILE A 171 -14.67 25.90 0.09
CA ILE A 171 -14.02 26.80 -0.86
C ILE A 171 -12.52 26.81 -0.62
N GLY A 172 -11.77 26.39 -1.64
CA GLY A 172 -10.34 26.61 -1.77
C GLY A 172 -10.02 26.90 -3.23
N LEU A 173 -9.91 28.18 -3.60
CA LEU A 173 -9.91 28.63 -5.00
C LEU A 173 -8.72 28.14 -5.83
N GLY A 174 -7.63 27.69 -5.19
CA GLY A 174 -6.51 27.04 -5.87
C GLY A 174 -6.73 25.55 -6.18
N VAL A 175 -7.85 24.97 -5.75
CA VAL A 175 -8.26 23.59 -6.02
C VAL A 175 -9.47 23.56 -6.94
N TYR A 176 -10.53 24.29 -6.57
CA TYR A 176 -11.75 24.38 -7.34
C TYR A 176 -12.34 25.80 -7.28
N ASN A 177 -12.78 26.30 -8.43
CA ASN A 177 -13.44 27.59 -8.57
C ASN A 177 -14.69 27.41 -9.44
N CYS A 178 -15.87 27.64 -8.86
CA CYS A 178 -17.15 27.51 -9.57
C CYS A 178 -17.45 28.66 -10.55
N GLY A 179 -16.58 29.69 -10.61
CA GLY A 179 -16.71 30.83 -11.51
C GLY A 179 -17.68 31.92 -11.03
N LEU A 180 -18.40 31.69 -9.93
CA LEU A 180 -19.36 32.64 -9.38
C LEU A 180 -18.65 33.70 -8.52
N ALA A 181 -19.03 34.97 -8.67
CA ALA A 181 -18.41 36.10 -7.97
C ALA A 181 -18.56 36.01 -6.45
N ASP A 182 -19.76 35.61 -5.98
CA ASP A 182 -20.08 35.48 -4.55
C ASP A 182 -19.33 34.34 -3.86
N TYR A 183 -18.64 33.48 -4.62
CA TYR A 183 -17.88 32.35 -4.11
C TYR A 183 -16.36 32.56 -4.24
N GLN A 184 -15.91 33.76 -4.63
CA GLN A 184 -14.48 34.13 -4.63
C GLN A 184 -13.96 34.43 -3.21
N LEU A 185 -14.12 33.45 -2.31
CA LEU A 185 -13.77 33.53 -0.89
C LEU A 185 -12.38 32.92 -0.65
N ARG A 186 -11.49 33.71 -0.05
CA ARG A 186 -10.07 33.41 0.15
C ARG A 186 -9.72 33.20 1.61
N ALA A 187 -10.47 33.83 2.52
CA ALA A 187 -10.28 33.76 3.97
C ALA A 187 -11.57 34.22 4.69
N GLY A 188 -11.58 34.16 6.02
CA GLY A 188 -12.68 34.67 6.85
C GLY A 188 -13.82 33.67 7.04
N ARG A 189 -15.01 34.17 7.31
CA ARG A 189 -16.26 33.44 7.55
C ARG A 189 -17.39 34.14 6.82
N HIS A 190 -18.15 33.43 6.00
CA HIS A 190 -19.12 34.03 5.06
C HIS A 190 -20.41 33.24 5.02
N VAL A 191 -21.56 33.91 5.08
CA VAL A 191 -22.86 33.22 5.04
C VAL A 191 -23.35 33.04 3.61
N ARG A 192 -23.71 31.81 3.22
CA ARG A 192 -24.32 31.44 1.94
C ARG A 192 -25.54 30.56 2.21
N HIS A 193 -26.73 30.99 1.79
CA HIS A 193 -27.99 30.27 2.03
C HIS A 193 -28.21 29.86 3.50
N GLY A 194 -27.78 30.69 4.45
CA GLY A 194 -27.89 30.39 5.89
C GLY A 194 -26.80 29.47 6.45
N VAL A 195 -25.85 29.03 5.63
CA VAL A 195 -24.69 28.23 6.03
C VAL A 195 -23.45 29.12 6.09
N GLN A 196 -22.67 29.05 7.17
CA GLN A 196 -21.44 29.82 7.29
C GLN A 196 -20.25 29.03 6.73
N GLU A 197 -19.77 29.48 5.58
CA GLU A 197 -18.59 29.00 4.88
C GLU A 197 -17.30 29.57 5.50
N CYS A 198 -16.40 28.67 5.87
CA CYS A 198 -15.05 28.95 6.35
C CYS A 198 -14.06 28.44 5.29
N PRO A 199 -13.71 29.26 4.28
CA PRO A 199 -12.87 28.83 3.17
C PRO A 199 -11.51 28.32 3.67
N VAL A 200 -11.00 27.28 3.01
CA VAL A 200 -9.59 26.91 3.11
C VAL A 200 -8.78 28.09 2.56
N MET A 201 -7.84 28.58 3.37
CA MET A 201 -7.17 29.83 3.07
C MET A 201 -6.52 29.78 1.68
N THR A 202 -6.81 30.77 0.84
CA THR A 202 -6.23 30.94 -0.48
C THR A 202 -5.34 32.18 -0.49
N PHE A 203 -4.14 32.05 -1.04
CA PHE A 203 -3.17 33.13 -1.18
C PHE A 203 -2.61 33.19 -2.61
N ALA A 204 -1.96 34.29 -2.97
CA ALA A 204 -1.19 34.39 -4.22
C ALA A 204 0.28 34.10 -3.95
N ASP A 205 0.81 32.98 -4.44
CA ASP A 205 2.24 32.64 -4.33
C ASP A 205 3.08 33.24 -5.47
N TRP A 206 2.43 33.58 -6.59
CA TRP A 206 2.96 34.31 -7.74
C TRP A 206 1.88 35.26 -8.31
N PRO A 207 2.24 36.38 -8.97
CA PRO A 207 1.26 37.21 -9.67
C PRO A 207 0.35 36.39 -10.60
N GLY A 208 -0.97 36.51 -10.39
CA GLY A 208 -1.99 35.80 -11.18
C GLY A 208 -2.24 34.34 -10.80
N HIS A 209 -1.46 33.77 -9.89
CA HIS A 209 -1.62 32.37 -9.45
C HIS A 209 -2.21 32.31 -8.03
N ALA A 210 -3.36 31.66 -7.89
CA ALA A 210 -4.02 31.42 -6.61
C ALA A 210 -3.71 30.02 -6.12
N LYS A 211 -3.37 29.89 -4.84
CA LYS A 211 -3.02 28.63 -4.20
C LYS A 211 -3.76 28.47 -2.89
N THR A 212 -4.38 27.31 -2.72
CA THR A 212 -4.99 26.91 -1.45
C THR A 212 -3.90 26.40 -0.50
N VAL A 213 -3.95 26.80 0.77
CA VAL A 213 -2.98 26.41 1.78
C VAL A 213 -3.22 24.96 2.18
N SER A 214 -2.29 24.09 1.77
CA SER A 214 -2.17 22.73 2.30
C SER A 214 -0.77 22.45 2.83
N VAL A 215 -0.65 21.52 3.78
CA VAL A 215 0.65 21.14 4.38
C VAL A 215 1.61 20.55 3.34
N SER A 216 1.08 19.76 2.42
CA SER A 216 1.82 19.16 1.30
C SER A 216 2.19 20.19 0.22
N GLY A 217 1.29 21.13 -0.04
CA GLY A 217 1.36 22.08 -1.13
C GLY A 217 2.14 23.34 -0.78
N THR A 218 2.30 23.67 0.50
CA THR A 218 2.86 24.94 0.98
C THR A 218 4.01 24.68 1.96
N SER A 219 5.14 25.37 1.80
CA SER A 219 6.30 25.19 2.67
C SER A 219 6.04 25.76 4.06
N PHE A 220 6.79 25.30 5.07
CA PHE A 220 6.71 25.88 6.41
C PHE A 220 6.96 27.40 6.41
N ALA A 221 7.91 27.88 5.61
CA ALA A 221 8.22 29.31 5.54
C ALA A 221 7.06 30.14 4.95
N GLU A 222 6.37 29.63 3.93
CA GLU A 222 5.13 30.22 3.42
C GLU A 222 4.02 30.18 4.47
N MET A 223 3.74 29.02 5.08
CA MET A 223 2.67 28.88 6.07
C MET A 223 2.88 29.82 7.26
N ARG A 224 4.11 29.94 7.76
CA ARG A 224 4.46 30.90 8.82
C ARG A 224 4.18 32.35 8.39
N ALA A 225 4.70 32.77 7.24
CA ALA A 225 4.52 34.13 6.74
C ALA A 225 3.04 34.47 6.48
N LEU A 226 2.26 33.48 6.03
CA LEU A 226 0.83 33.62 5.82
C LEU A 226 0.07 33.75 7.13
N LEU A 227 0.38 32.95 8.16
CA LEU A 227 -0.21 33.10 9.49
C LEU A 227 0.11 34.47 10.11
N ASP A 228 1.34 34.95 9.95
CA ASP A 228 1.74 36.27 10.43
C ASP A 228 0.96 37.39 9.72
N SER A 229 0.85 37.29 8.40
CA SER A 229 0.10 38.24 7.57
C SER A 229 -1.41 38.21 7.87
N ALA A 230 -1.96 37.02 8.07
CA ALA A 230 -3.36 36.82 8.41
C ALA A 230 -3.70 37.45 9.77
N HIS A 231 -2.85 37.22 10.77
CA HIS A 231 -3.00 37.83 12.08
C HIS A 231 -2.88 39.35 12.02
N ALA A 232 -1.88 39.88 11.30
CA ALA A 232 -1.71 41.33 11.11
C ALA A 232 -2.89 41.97 10.36
N ALA A 233 -3.53 41.23 9.45
CA ALA A 233 -4.75 41.65 8.76
C ALA A 233 -6.02 41.54 9.61
N GLY A 234 -5.92 41.11 10.87
CA GLY A 234 -7.05 40.98 11.79
C GLY A 234 -7.96 39.79 11.50
N LEU A 235 -7.49 38.78 10.76
CA LEU A 235 -8.30 37.57 10.53
C LEU A 235 -8.56 36.84 11.85
N GLU A 236 -9.80 36.40 12.03
CA GLU A 236 -10.22 35.66 13.21
C GLU A 236 -9.93 34.16 13.10
N LEU A 237 -9.91 33.65 11.86
CA LEU A 237 -9.81 32.22 11.53
C LEU A 237 -8.95 32.00 10.28
N VAL A 238 -8.08 31.00 10.35
CA VAL A 238 -7.38 30.40 9.19
C VAL A 238 -7.65 28.90 9.17
N VAL A 239 -8.04 28.38 8.00
CA VAL A 239 -8.25 26.95 7.75
C VAL A 239 -7.14 26.41 6.86
N ILE A 240 -6.49 25.32 7.29
CA ILE A 240 -5.38 24.65 6.60
C ILE A 240 -5.80 23.24 6.22
N LEU A 241 -5.59 22.86 4.96
CA LEU A 241 -5.94 21.53 4.43
C LEU A 241 -4.77 20.55 4.52
N SER A 242 -5.06 19.28 4.77
CA SER A 242 -4.13 18.17 4.60
C SER A 242 -4.89 16.86 4.38
N HIS A 243 -4.18 15.81 3.98
CA HIS A 243 -4.69 14.45 3.86
C HIS A 243 -3.68 13.46 4.46
N PRO A 244 -4.11 12.31 5.00
CA PRO A 244 -3.20 11.30 5.55
C PRO A 244 -2.16 10.79 4.54
N PHE A 245 -2.55 10.63 3.27
CA PHE A 245 -1.66 10.12 2.22
C PHE A 245 -0.55 11.10 1.80
N GLU A 246 -0.62 12.37 2.20
CA GLU A 246 0.42 13.37 1.90
C GLU A 246 1.73 13.12 2.64
N TYR A 247 1.73 12.26 3.65
CA TYR A 247 2.89 11.97 4.50
C TYR A 247 3.68 10.74 4.04
N VAL A 248 3.34 10.19 2.88
CA VAL A 248 4.08 9.12 2.19
C VAL A 248 4.36 9.45 0.73
N GLN A 249 5.39 8.81 0.19
CA GLN A 249 5.64 8.68 -1.24
C GLN A 249 5.27 7.26 -1.65
N SER A 250 4.51 7.12 -2.72
CA SER A 250 4.15 5.84 -3.31
C SER A 250 4.87 5.63 -4.64
N TYR A 251 5.05 4.36 -5.01
CA TYR A 251 5.54 3.96 -6.33
C TYR A 251 4.73 2.79 -6.87
N GLY A 252 4.27 2.92 -8.12
CA GLY A 252 3.36 1.98 -8.77
C GLY A 252 1.91 2.12 -8.32
N ASP A 253 1.02 1.35 -8.95
CA ASP A 253 -0.42 1.42 -8.72
C ASP A 253 -0.82 0.80 -7.36
N GLY A 254 -1.82 1.40 -6.71
CA GLY A 254 -2.50 0.82 -5.54
C GLY A 254 -1.78 0.94 -4.19
N PHE A 255 -0.90 1.94 -4.00
CA PHE A 255 -0.31 2.28 -2.68
C PHE A 255 0.46 1.13 -1.99
N ARG A 256 0.99 0.17 -2.76
CA ARG A 256 1.63 -1.04 -2.22
C ARG A 256 3.05 -0.84 -1.70
N VAL A 257 3.81 0.07 -2.30
CA VAL A 257 5.18 0.38 -1.89
C VAL A 257 5.24 1.82 -1.43
N LEU A 258 5.29 2.00 -0.11
CA LEU A 258 5.30 3.32 0.53
C LEU A 258 6.65 3.62 1.19
N ARG A 259 7.01 4.90 1.16
CA ARG A 259 8.12 5.48 1.89
C ARG A 259 7.64 6.72 2.64
N ARG A 260 8.12 6.92 3.86
CA ARG A 260 7.89 8.13 4.65
C ARG A 260 8.26 9.42 3.87
N HIS A 261 7.35 10.39 3.81
CA HIS A 261 7.60 11.71 3.24
C HIS A 261 8.12 12.69 4.30
N ALA A 262 9.39 12.56 4.67
CA ALA A 262 10.01 13.33 5.76
C ALA A 262 9.84 14.86 5.64
N VAL A 263 9.84 15.41 4.42
CA VAL A 263 9.63 16.86 4.21
C VAL A 263 8.24 17.31 4.65
N ASN A 264 7.18 16.56 4.33
CA ASN A 264 5.80 16.94 4.67
C ASN A 264 5.53 16.74 6.15
N GLN A 265 6.06 15.66 6.74
CA GLN A 265 6.00 15.46 8.19
C GLN A 265 6.71 16.61 8.93
N SER A 266 7.91 17.01 8.50
CA SER A 266 8.64 18.13 9.09
C SER A 266 7.89 19.46 8.93
N ARG A 267 7.19 19.68 7.82
CA ARG A 267 6.36 20.89 7.63
C ARG A 267 5.23 20.96 8.66
N LEU A 268 4.51 19.85 8.87
CA LEU A 268 3.44 19.79 9.88
C LEU A 268 4.00 20.01 11.29
N GLU A 269 5.06 19.29 11.65
CA GLU A 269 5.67 19.36 12.98
C GLU A 269 6.12 20.77 13.29
N ARG A 270 6.88 21.41 12.39
CA ARG A 270 7.34 22.79 12.55
C ARG A 270 6.20 23.80 12.63
N LEU A 271 5.13 23.57 11.87
CA LEU A 271 3.94 24.44 11.90
C LEU A 271 3.22 24.33 13.26
N CYS A 272 3.05 23.11 13.77
CA CYS A 272 2.50 22.89 15.11
C CYS A 272 3.40 23.53 16.17
N ASP A 273 4.73 23.34 16.09
CA ASP A 273 5.68 23.93 17.03
C ASP A 273 5.62 25.47 17.01
N TYR A 274 5.48 26.06 15.82
CA TYR A 274 5.34 27.51 15.67
C TYR A 274 4.07 28.06 16.33
N ILE A 275 2.93 27.40 16.12
CA ILE A 275 1.65 27.81 16.73
C ILE A 275 1.72 27.64 18.25
N ALA A 276 2.25 26.52 18.76
CA ALA A 276 2.42 26.28 20.20
C ALA A 276 3.32 27.32 20.87
N ALA A 277 4.35 27.80 20.17
CA ALA A 277 5.29 28.79 20.68
C ALA A 277 4.75 30.24 20.68
N ASN A 278 3.57 30.49 20.09
CA ASN A 278 2.98 31.84 19.96
C ASN A 278 1.50 31.86 20.42
N PRO A 279 1.20 31.46 21.68
CA PRO A 279 -0.18 31.31 22.18
C PRO A 279 -0.92 32.65 22.32
N ASP A 280 -0.19 33.76 22.42
CA ASP A 280 -0.72 35.13 22.43
C ASP A 280 -1.35 35.52 21.08
N ARG A 281 -0.92 34.88 19.99
CA ARG A 281 -1.34 35.21 18.62
C ARG A 281 -2.22 34.14 18.00
N PHE A 282 -1.91 32.88 18.26
CA PHE A 282 -2.53 31.73 17.60
C PHE A 282 -3.11 30.74 18.60
N GLN A 283 -4.30 30.24 18.27
CA GLN A 283 -4.96 29.18 19.03
C GLN A 283 -5.33 28.05 18.06
N ALA A 284 -4.76 26.86 18.25
CA ALA A 284 -5.21 25.67 17.54
C ALA A 284 -6.65 25.35 17.97
N SER A 285 -7.55 25.13 17.02
CA SER A 285 -8.97 24.88 17.28
C SER A 285 -9.52 23.87 16.31
N GLY A 286 -10.52 23.10 16.76
CA GLY A 286 -11.44 22.43 15.85
C GLY A 286 -12.30 23.45 15.09
N LEU A 287 -12.72 23.10 13.89
CA LEU A 287 -13.41 23.99 12.97
C LEU A 287 -14.84 24.25 13.39
N ALA A 288 -15.57 23.28 13.95
CA ALA A 288 -16.91 23.52 14.48
C ALA A 288 -16.84 24.50 15.66
N ALA A 289 -15.91 24.28 16.58
CA ALA A 289 -15.68 25.19 17.70
C ALA A 289 -15.28 26.60 17.24
N ALA A 290 -14.48 26.73 16.19
CA ALA A 290 -14.10 28.03 15.63
C ALA A 290 -15.25 28.72 14.86
N ALA A 291 -16.02 27.96 14.08
CA ALA A 291 -17.13 28.47 13.28
C ALA A 291 -18.31 28.92 14.15
N SER A 292 -18.55 28.25 15.29
CA SER A 292 -19.62 28.59 16.24
C SER A 292 -19.43 29.89 17.02
N GLN A 293 -18.24 30.51 16.94
CA GLN A 293 -18.00 31.79 17.58
C GLN A 293 -18.91 32.87 16.96
N PRO A 294 -19.41 33.85 17.73
CA PRO A 294 -20.20 34.94 17.18
C PRO A 294 -19.49 35.63 16.00
N MET A 295 -20.24 35.98 14.96
CA MET A 295 -19.71 36.76 13.85
C MET A 295 -19.61 38.23 14.25
N THR A 296 -18.51 38.86 13.85
CA THR A 296 -18.28 40.30 13.91
C THR A 296 -18.21 40.85 12.48
N ALA A 297 -18.18 42.17 12.33
CA ALA A 297 -17.96 42.78 11.01
C ALA A 297 -16.60 42.36 10.39
N ALA A 298 -15.60 42.05 11.20
CA ALA A 298 -14.29 41.59 10.76
C ALA A 298 -14.28 40.12 10.31
N SER A 299 -15.28 39.32 10.71
CA SER A 299 -15.37 37.90 10.35
C SER A 299 -15.42 37.67 8.84
N SER A 300 -16.11 38.56 8.11
CA SER A 300 -16.25 38.48 6.65
C SER A 300 -15.07 39.07 5.89
N ALA A 301 -13.94 39.36 6.56
CA ALA A 301 -12.74 39.86 5.89
C ALA A 301 -12.23 38.83 4.87
N ASN A 302 -12.01 39.27 3.63
CA ASN A 302 -11.62 38.43 2.50
C ASN A 302 -10.32 38.92 1.80
N PRO A 303 -9.24 39.20 2.53
CA PRO A 303 -8.02 39.74 1.93
C PRO A 303 -7.33 38.69 1.03
N LEU A 304 -6.79 39.14 -0.11
CA LEU A 304 -5.82 38.34 -0.85
C LEU A 304 -4.43 38.51 -0.21
N LEU A 305 -4.02 37.53 0.58
CA LEU A 305 -2.66 37.48 1.12
C LEU A 305 -1.67 37.11 0.00
N ARG A 306 -0.46 37.68 0.06
CA ARG A 306 0.61 37.42 -0.91
C ARG A 306 1.76 36.68 -0.24
N GLY A 307 2.17 35.58 -0.87
CA GLY A 307 3.38 34.87 -0.55
C GLY A 307 4.62 35.65 -0.97
N ARG A 308 5.78 35.18 -0.53
CA ARG A 308 7.08 35.74 -0.94
C ARG A 308 7.67 34.86 -2.06
N PRO A 309 8.03 35.42 -3.23
CA PRO A 309 8.47 34.62 -4.38
C PRO A 309 9.63 33.67 -4.11
N TRP A 310 10.56 34.05 -3.23
CA TRP A 310 11.70 33.19 -2.86
C TRP A 310 11.29 31.97 -2.02
N HIS A 311 10.22 32.06 -1.22
CA HIS A 311 9.70 30.89 -0.51
C HIS A 311 9.01 29.93 -1.49
N THR A 312 8.28 30.46 -2.47
CA THR A 312 7.71 29.68 -3.58
C THR A 312 8.79 28.94 -4.36
N ALA A 313 9.86 29.64 -4.76
CA ALA A 313 10.98 29.03 -5.48
C ALA A 313 11.68 27.93 -4.66
N ALA A 314 11.98 28.18 -3.38
CA ALA A 314 12.58 27.21 -2.49
C ALA A 314 11.69 25.96 -2.29
N ARG A 315 10.37 26.16 -2.18
CA ARG A 315 9.40 25.06 -2.11
C ARG A 315 9.44 24.20 -3.37
N LEU A 316 9.34 24.81 -4.55
CA LEU A 316 9.32 24.09 -5.83
C LEU A 316 10.60 23.28 -6.02
N ALA A 317 11.76 23.86 -5.73
CA ALA A 317 13.04 23.16 -5.77
C ALA A 317 13.06 21.97 -4.81
N THR A 318 12.61 22.16 -3.56
CA THR A 318 12.56 21.09 -2.55
C THR A 318 11.64 19.94 -2.97
N GLN A 319 10.44 20.25 -3.48
CA GLN A 319 9.47 19.25 -3.94
C GLN A 319 10.06 18.42 -5.10
N VAL A 320 10.56 19.08 -6.15
CA VAL A 320 11.14 18.39 -7.30
C VAL A 320 12.32 17.49 -6.90
N LEU A 321 13.25 18.00 -6.07
CA LEU A 321 14.40 17.21 -5.63
C LEU A 321 13.98 16.02 -4.77
N TYR A 322 13.06 16.22 -3.83
CA TYR A 322 12.65 15.18 -2.88
C TYR A 322 11.76 14.11 -3.55
N ASP A 323 10.92 14.50 -4.50
CA ASP A 323 10.07 13.58 -5.25
C ASP A 323 10.90 12.71 -6.20
N ARG A 324 11.85 13.32 -6.94
CA ARG A 324 12.81 12.56 -7.77
C ARG A 324 13.63 11.59 -6.94
N TYR A 325 14.16 12.03 -5.80
CA TYR A 325 14.89 11.16 -4.89
C TYR A 325 13.99 10.00 -4.38
N GLY A 326 12.75 10.30 -3.99
CA GLY A 326 11.78 9.31 -3.54
C GLY A 326 11.50 8.24 -4.61
N GLN A 327 11.21 8.67 -5.84
CA GLN A 327 10.98 7.77 -6.97
C GLN A 327 12.19 6.89 -7.27
N LEU A 328 13.40 7.46 -7.28
CA LEU A 328 14.64 6.70 -7.49
C LEU A 328 14.84 5.62 -6.41
N VAL A 329 14.66 5.97 -5.14
CA VAL A 329 14.80 5.03 -4.01
C VAL A 329 13.76 3.92 -4.08
N LEU A 330 12.49 4.27 -4.37
CA LEU A 330 11.41 3.29 -4.49
C LEU A 330 11.60 2.37 -5.69
N ALA A 331 12.00 2.90 -6.84
CA ALA A 331 12.33 2.11 -8.03
C ALA A 331 13.51 1.16 -7.76
N ALA A 332 14.59 1.63 -7.12
CA ALA A 332 15.72 0.80 -6.75
C ALA A 332 15.31 -0.34 -5.80
N ARG A 333 14.43 -0.04 -4.82
CA ARG A 333 13.89 -1.06 -3.90
C ARG A 333 13.03 -2.09 -4.62
N GLN A 334 12.16 -1.68 -5.54
CA GLN A 334 11.34 -2.61 -6.32
C GLN A 334 12.19 -3.46 -7.25
N LEU A 335 13.20 -2.89 -7.91
CA LEU A 335 14.15 -3.62 -8.73
C LEU A 335 14.93 -4.65 -7.91
N LEU A 336 15.36 -4.27 -6.70
CA LEU A 336 16.05 -5.16 -5.76
C LEU A 336 15.12 -6.28 -5.30
N LEU A 337 13.89 -5.99 -4.88
CA LEU A 337 12.90 -6.99 -4.48
C LEU A 337 12.56 -7.94 -5.63
N GLY A 338 12.29 -7.42 -6.83
CA GLY A 338 12.02 -8.22 -8.01
C GLY A 338 13.24 -9.00 -8.50
N TRP A 339 14.46 -8.51 -8.29
CA TRP A 339 15.69 -9.28 -8.53
C TRP A 339 15.85 -10.41 -7.51
N LEU A 340 15.62 -10.12 -6.23
CA LEU A 340 15.70 -11.09 -5.13
C LEU A 340 14.68 -12.20 -5.32
N GLU A 341 13.43 -11.85 -5.61
CA GLU A 341 12.33 -12.78 -5.88
C GLU A 341 12.66 -13.66 -7.10
N ARG A 342 13.02 -13.07 -8.25
CA ARG A 342 13.36 -13.83 -9.47
C ARG A 342 14.57 -14.76 -9.30
N ARG A 343 15.55 -14.39 -8.48
CA ARG A 343 16.82 -15.14 -8.37
C ARG A 343 16.81 -16.17 -7.24
N HIS A 344 16.21 -15.83 -6.11
CA HIS A 344 16.28 -16.58 -4.86
C HIS A 344 14.92 -16.85 -4.21
N GLY A 345 13.83 -16.30 -4.75
CA GLY A 345 12.46 -16.53 -4.30
C GLY A 345 12.12 -15.68 -3.08
N THR A 346 12.91 -15.83 -2.03
CA THR A 346 12.75 -15.07 -0.77
C THR A 346 14.11 -14.63 -0.22
N TRP A 347 14.10 -13.68 0.71
CA TRP A 347 15.31 -13.32 1.49
C TRP A 347 15.89 -14.54 2.23
N ARG A 348 15.03 -15.40 2.79
CA ARG A 348 15.45 -16.68 3.40
C ARG A 348 16.17 -17.57 2.39
N GLY A 349 15.71 -17.59 1.14
CA GLY A 349 16.37 -18.27 0.03
C GLY A 349 17.76 -17.74 -0.28
N VAL A 350 17.98 -16.43 -0.19
CA VAL A 350 19.31 -15.81 -0.35
C VAL A 350 20.27 -16.27 0.74
N VAL A 351 19.87 -16.11 2.01
CA VAL A 351 20.70 -16.48 3.16
C VAL A 351 21.09 -17.96 3.09
N ARG A 352 20.13 -18.85 2.83
CA ARG A 352 20.40 -20.28 2.71
C ARG A 352 21.32 -20.62 1.53
N ALA A 353 21.15 -19.96 0.38
CA ALA A 353 22.03 -20.16 -0.76
C ALA A 353 23.48 -19.71 -0.46
N LEU A 354 23.66 -18.61 0.27
CA LEU A 354 24.99 -18.13 0.68
C LEU A 354 25.64 -19.10 1.68
N LEU A 355 24.90 -19.54 2.70
CA LEU A 355 25.39 -20.53 3.67
C LEU A 355 25.78 -21.84 2.99
N ALA A 356 24.95 -22.34 2.08
CA ALA A 356 25.25 -23.57 1.33
C ALA A 356 26.49 -23.44 0.43
N ARG A 357 26.70 -22.27 -0.21
CA ARG A 357 27.93 -22.00 -0.97
C ARG A 357 29.16 -21.91 -0.07
N GLY A 358 29.03 -21.30 1.10
CA GLY A 358 30.08 -21.27 2.11
C GLY A 358 30.47 -22.68 2.55
N ALA A 359 29.49 -23.53 2.87
CA ALA A 359 29.69 -24.92 3.24
C ALA A 359 30.33 -25.75 2.10
N LEU A 360 29.95 -25.50 0.85
CA LEU A 360 30.60 -26.14 -0.31
C LEU A 360 32.08 -25.75 -0.41
N ARG A 361 32.40 -24.45 -0.30
CA ARG A 361 33.79 -23.94 -0.35
C ARG A 361 34.64 -24.44 0.81
N GLY A 362 34.06 -24.53 2.01
CA GLY A 362 34.70 -25.10 3.19
C GLY A 362 34.82 -26.62 3.18
N GLY A 363 34.32 -27.31 2.15
CA GLY A 363 34.41 -28.77 2.03
C GLY A 363 33.44 -29.56 2.92
N LEU A 364 32.57 -28.88 3.69
CA LEU A 364 31.59 -29.52 4.58
C LEU A 364 30.56 -30.37 3.83
N LEU A 365 30.34 -30.07 2.54
CA LEU A 365 29.41 -30.81 1.68
C LEU A 365 30.09 -31.94 0.89
N LYS A 366 31.37 -32.25 1.14
CA LYS A 366 32.07 -33.39 0.48
C LYS A 366 31.42 -34.73 0.76
N ALA A 367 30.75 -34.87 1.91
CA ALA A 367 30.01 -36.09 2.26
C ALA A 367 28.83 -36.37 1.33
N TYR A 368 28.23 -35.34 0.73
CA TYR A 368 27.05 -35.43 -0.14
C TYR A 368 27.41 -35.29 -1.62
N ARG A 369 28.58 -35.80 -2.03
CA ARG A 369 28.97 -35.96 -3.44
C ARG A 369 28.89 -37.43 -3.80
N LEU A 370 28.47 -37.73 -5.03
CA LEU A 370 28.48 -39.08 -5.56
C LEU A 370 29.89 -39.70 -5.49
N ARG A 371 30.00 -40.91 -4.95
CA ARG A 371 31.28 -41.61 -4.78
C ARG A 371 31.39 -42.85 -5.66
N HIS A 372 30.29 -43.59 -5.79
CA HIS A 372 30.21 -44.86 -6.50
C HIS A 372 29.12 -44.83 -7.57
N PRO A 373 29.33 -44.12 -8.70
CA PRO A 373 28.37 -44.06 -9.81
C PRO A 373 27.94 -45.45 -10.32
N GLU A 374 28.86 -46.41 -10.32
CA GLU A 374 28.67 -47.78 -10.80
C GLU A 374 27.67 -48.60 -9.97
N ARG A 375 27.41 -48.18 -8.73
CA ARG A 375 26.46 -48.84 -7.82
C ARG A 375 25.04 -48.28 -7.92
N VAL A 376 24.85 -47.20 -8.67
CA VAL A 376 23.54 -46.53 -8.78
C VAL A 376 22.62 -47.35 -9.68
N ARG A 377 21.46 -47.74 -9.15
CA ARG A 377 20.42 -48.50 -9.87
C ARG A 377 19.14 -47.69 -10.07
N ARG A 378 18.80 -46.82 -9.12
CA ARG A 378 17.58 -46.00 -9.15
C ARG A 378 17.83 -44.64 -8.52
N LEU A 379 17.28 -43.59 -9.13
CA LEU A 379 17.32 -42.22 -8.63
C LEU A 379 16.11 -41.95 -7.75
N VAL A 380 16.33 -41.42 -6.54
CA VAL A 380 15.27 -41.09 -5.58
C VAL A 380 15.32 -39.58 -5.30
N PHE A 381 14.48 -38.80 -5.95
CA PHE A 381 14.45 -37.34 -5.78
C PHE A 381 13.72 -36.93 -4.49
N VAL A 382 14.38 -36.13 -3.65
CA VAL A 382 13.87 -35.81 -2.29
C VAL A 382 13.69 -34.31 -2.09
N CYS A 383 12.46 -33.91 -1.77
CA CYS A 383 12.19 -32.58 -1.21
C CYS A 383 11.29 -32.69 0.04
N LEU A 384 10.77 -31.55 0.52
CA LEU A 384 9.93 -31.56 1.71
C LEU A 384 8.55 -32.17 1.44
N GLY A 385 7.79 -31.59 0.51
CA GLY A 385 6.39 -31.97 0.26
C GLY A 385 6.16 -32.94 -0.91
N ASN A 386 7.14 -33.16 -1.78
CA ASN A 386 7.00 -33.99 -3.00
C ASN A 386 5.84 -33.61 -3.95
N ILE A 387 5.58 -32.31 -4.06
CA ILE A 387 4.51 -31.77 -4.93
C ILE A 387 5.02 -30.81 -6.01
N CYS A 388 6.29 -30.37 -5.92
CA CYS A 388 6.88 -29.40 -6.87
C CYS A 388 8.22 -29.92 -7.43
N ARG A 389 9.32 -29.68 -6.70
CA ARG A 389 10.71 -29.87 -7.19
C ARG A 389 11.08 -31.31 -7.48
N SER A 390 10.83 -32.23 -6.54
CA SER A 390 11.21 -33.63 -6.70
C SER A 390 10.31 -34.37 -7.70
N ALA A 391 9.03 -34.01 -7.75
CA ALA A 391 8.09 -34.47 -8.78
C ALA A 391 8.58 -34.09 -10.19
N TYR A 392 8.93 -32.82 -10.40
CA TYR A 392 9.48 -32.35 -11.67
C TYR A 392 10.80 -33.03 -12.01
N ALA A 393 11.69 -33.21 -11.04
CA ALA A 393 12.97 -33.89 -11.25
C ALA A 393 12.80 -35.35 -11.69
N GLN A 394 11.87 -36.09 -11.07
CA GLN A 394 11.52 -37.45 -11.49
C GLN A 394 11.04 -37.48 -12.93
N HIS A 395 10.13 -36.58 -13.31
CA HIS A 395 9.63 -36.50 -14.68
C HIS A 395 10.77 -36.30 -15.69
N VAL A 396 11.67 -35.35 -15.44
CA VAL A 396 12.84 -35.09 -16.30
C VAL A 396 13.74 -36.32 -16.39
N ALA A 397 13.98 -37.03 -15.29
CA ALA A 397 14.83 -38.22 -15.27
C ALA A 397 14.21 -39.40 -16.06
N ILE A 398 12.90 -39.61 -15.94
CA ILE A 398 12.16 -40.63 -16.71
C ILE A 398 12.23 -40.32 -18.21
N GLN A 399 12.08 -39.05 -18.60
CA GLN A 399 12.24 -38.64 -20.01
C GLN A 399 13.65 -38.92 -20.56
N LEU A 400 14.67 -38.92 -19.69
CA LEU A 400 16.04 -39.29 -20.05
C LEU A 400 16.31 -40.80 -19.99
N GLY A 401 15.30 -41.63 -19.71
CA GLY A 401 15.44 -43.08 -19.63
C GLY A 401 16.05 -43.60 -18.33
N LEU A 402 16.12 -42.79 -17.28
CA LEU A 402 16.68 -43.19 -15.98
C LEU A 402 15.60 -43.80 -15.08
N PRO A 403 15.88 -44.93 -14.39
CA PRO A 403 14.99 -45.44 -13.35
C PRO A 403 14.89 -44.42 -12.21
N ALA A 404 13.72 -43.80 -12.05
CA ALA A 404 13.56 -42.68 -11.14
C ALA A 404 12.22 -42.68 -10.41
N VAL A 405 12.27 -42.30 -9.14
CA VAL A 405 11.12 -42.09 -8.25
C VAL A 405 11.35 -40.81 -7.44
N SER A 406 10.29 -40.28 -6.82
CA SER A 406 10.42 -39.13 -5.93
C SER A 406 9.62 -39.32 -4.64
N ILE A 407 10.10 -38.67 -3.57
CA ILE A 407 9.53 -38.75 -2.23
C ILE A 407 9.61 -37.42 -1.50
N GLY A 408 8.82 -37.31 -0.43
CA GLY A 408 8.74 -36.18 0.49
C GLY A 408 9.15 -36.56 1.90
N LEU A 409 9.93 -35.71 2.57
CA LEU A 409 10.35 -35.94 3.96
C LEU A 409 9.27 -35.59 4.99
N SER A 410 8.28 -34.78 4.58
CA SER A 410 7.16 -34.33 5.40
C SER A 410 5.97 -34.04 4.47
N THR A 411 5.24 -35.08 4.10
CA THR A 411 4.08 -34.96 3.21
C THR A 411 2.98 -35.96 3.58
N CYS A 412 1.89 -35.97 2.82
CA CYS A 412 0.88 -37.02 2.86
C CYS A 412 0.86 -37.72 1.51
N THR A 413 0.96 -39.05 1.52
CA THR A 413 0.91 -39.86 0.31
C THR A 413 -0.42 -39.63 -0.43
N GLY A 414 -0.35 -39.43 -1.74
CA GLY A 414 -1.52 -39.11 -2.58
C GLY A 414 -1.74 -37.61 -2.83
N THR A 415 -0.95 -36.71 -2.23
CA THR A 415 -1.13 -35.25 -2.46
C THR A 415 -0.79 -34.88 -3.91
N ALA A 416 -1.66 -34.12 -4.57
CA ALA A 416 -1.44 -33.63 -5.94
C ALA A 416 -0.51 -32.41 -6.00
N SER A 417 0.11 -32.19 -7.16
CA SER A 417 0.87 -30.96 -7.44
C SER A 417 -0.06 -29.74 -7.51
N PRO A 418 0.33 -28.59 -6.91
CA PRO A 418 -0.48 -27.37 -6.96
C PRO A 418 -0.47 -26.75 -8.37
N ASP A 419 -1.51 -25.99 -8.72
CA ASP A 419 -1.68 -25.39 -10.05
C ASP A 419 -0.46 -24.58 -10.53
N ALA A 420 0.21 -23.86 -9.62
CA ALA A 420 1.42 -23.12 -9.96
C ALA A 420 2.56 -24.02 -10.45
N ALA A 421 2.71 -25.21 -9.85
CA ALA A 421 3.69 -26.21 -10.29
C ALA A 421 3.27 -26.86 -11.62
N LEU A 422 1.97 -27.12 -11.82
CA LEU A 422 1.43 -27.64 -13.08
C LEU A 422 1.69 -26.69 -14.24
N ARG A 423 1.36 -25.40 -14.07
CA ARG A 423 1.63 -24.37 -15.09
C ARG A 423 3.11 -24.24 -15.41
N ALA A 424 3.97 -24.27 -14.38
CA ALA A 424 5.43 -24.21 -14.57
C ALA A 424 5.99 -25.44 -15.30
N ALA A 425 5.49 -26.64 -14.98
CA ALA A 425 5.86 -27.86 -15.67
C ALA A 425 5.45 -27.80 -17.14
N GLN A 426 4.21 -27.37 -17.41
CA GLN A 426 3.68 -27.22 -18.78
C GLN A 426 4.53 -26.25 -19.61
N ARG A 427 4.93 -25.10 -19.05
CA ARG A 427 5.86 -24.16 -19.70
C ARG A 427 7.22 -24.79 -20.02
N CYS A 428 7.62 -25.81 -19.27
CA CYS A 428 8.85 -26.56 -19.50
C CYS A 428 8.66 -27.82 -20.37
N GLY A 429 7.46 -28.05 -20.92
CA GLY A 429 7.14 -29.24 -21.72
C GLY A 429 6.93 -30.53 -20.92
N ALA A 430 6.61 -30.42 -19.62
CA ALA A 430 6.36 -31.55 -18.73
C ALA A 430 4.92 -31.54 -18.21
N ASP A 431 4.37 -32.73 -17.94
CA ASP A 431 3.07 -32.88 -17.29
C ASP A 431 3.23 -33.53 -15.91
N LEU A 432 2.75 -32.83 -14.88
CA LEU A 432 2.73 -33.30 -13.48
C LEU A 432 1.32 -33.57 -12.96
N SER A 433 0.28 -33.49 -13.80
CA SER A 433 -1.13 -33.66 -13.39
C SER A 433 -1.40 -35.04 -12.76
N VAL A 434 -0.71 -36.07 -13.27
CA VAL A 434 -0.79 -37.45 -12.78
C VAL A 434 0.10 -37.73 -11.57
N HIS A 435 1.01 -36.81 -11.22
CA HIS A 435 1.93 -37.02 -10.09
C HIS A 435 1.17 -37.04 -8.76
N ARG A 436 1.55 -37.95 -7.87
CA ARG A 436 1.05 -38.04 -6.50
C ARG A 436 2.25 -38.14 -5.56
N ALA A 437 2.24 -37.32 -4.52
CA ALA A 437 3.30 -37.31 -3.52
C ALA A 437 3.38 -38.68 -2.81
N THR A 438 4.58 -39.07 -2.42
CA THR A 438 4.87 -40.24 -1.59
C THR A 438 5.64 -39.79 -0.36
N ASP A 439 5.12 -40.06 0.83
CA ASP A 439 5.86 -39.81 2.07
C ASP A 439 6.98 -40.83 2.24
N PHE A 440 8.13 -40.40 2.76
CA PHE A 440 9.28 -41.26 3.03
C PHE A 440 8.91 -42.51 3.87
N ARG A 441 7.94 -42.40 4.78
CA ARG A 441 7.48 -43.52 5.62
C ARG A 441 6.78 -44.62 4.82
N ASP A 442 6.19 -44.26 3.69
CA ASP A 442 5.46 -45.18 2.81
C ASP A 442 6.34 -45.67 1.65
N PHE A 443 7.64 -45.31 1.65
CA PHE A 443 8.58 -45.60 0.59
C PHE A 443 9.51 -46.77 0.93
N GLU A 444 9.65 -47.72 0.01
CA GLU A 444 10.58 -48.83 0.12
C GLU A 444 11.96 -48.48 -0.45
N VAL A 445 12.98 -48.53 0.42
CA VAL A 445 14.37 -48.23 0.08
C VAL A 445 15.09 -49.49 -0.41
N LEU A 446 15.55 -49.46 -1.67
CA LEU A 446 16.19 -50.60 -2.34
C LEU A 446 17.72 -50.43 -2.41
N PRO A 447 18.48 -51.54 -2.47
CA PRO A 447 19.92 -51.48 -2.73
C PRO A 447 20.23 -50.76 -4.06
N GLY A 448 21.21 -49.86 -4.02
CA GLY A 448 21.59 -49.04 -5.17
C GLY A 448 20.77 -47.78 -5.38
N ASP A 449 19.87 -47.42 -4.45
CA ASP A 449 19.18 -46.13 -4.45
C ASP A 449 20.17 -44.96 -4.24
N LEU A 450 20.07 -43.96 -5.13
CA LEU A 450 20.73 -42.67 -4.99
C LEU A 450 19.71 -41.60 -4.60
N PHE A 451 19.76 -41.18 -3.33
CA PHE A 451 18.90 -40.13 -2.80
C PHE A 451 19.43 -38.74 -3.17
N LEU A 452 18.64 -37.99 -3.94
CA LEU A 452 18.99 -36.68 -4.49
C LEU A 452 18.23 -35.58 -3.77
N ALA A 453 18.89 -34.97 -2.79
CA ALA A 453 18.34 -33.92 -1.94
C ALA A 453 18.36 -32.55 -2.63
N MET A 454 17.25 -31.80 -2.51
CA MET A 454 17.16 -30.41 -3.02
C MET A 454 17.87 -29.37 -2.14
N GLU A 455 18.04 -29.65 -0.84
CA GLU A 455 18.57 -28.71 0.16
C GLU A 455 19.46 -29.46 1.15
N VAL A 456 20.46 -28.78 1.73
CA VAL A 456 21.38 -29.35 2.74
C VAL A 456 20.62 -30.01 3.91
N ARG A 457 19.55 -29.38 4.39
CA ARG A 457 18.71 -29.94 5.46
C ARG A 457 18.03 -31.27 5.07
N HIS A 458 17.67 -31.46 3.79
CA HIS A 458 17.10 -32.72 3.34
C HIS A 458 18.18 -33.82 3.35
N ALA A 459 19.41 -33.50 2.95
CA ALA A 459 20.53 -34.44 3.00
C ALA A 459 20.88 -34.84 4.44
N HIS A 460 20.86 -33.88 5.38
CA HIS A 460 21.06 -34.17 6.81
C HIS A 460 19.95 -35.08 7.35
N GLU A 461 18.69 -34.77 7.06
CA GLU A 461 17.55 -35.59 7.47
C GLU A 461 17.64 -37.02 6.91
N LEU A 462 17.99 -37.16 5.63
CA LEU A 462 18.21 -38.46 5.00
C LEU A 462 19.35 -39.23 5.66
N GLN A 463 20.47 -38.57 5.97
CA GLN A 463 21.60 -39.21 6.63
C GLN A 463 21.20 -39.75 8.00
N HIS A 464 20.38 -39.02 8.75
CA HIS A 464 19.85 -39.48 10.03
C HIS A 464 18.92 -40.69 9.86
N ARG A 465 17.99 -40.65 8.89
CA ARG A 465 17.02 -41.73 8.66
C ARG A 465 17.63 -43.01 8.07
N LEU A 466 18.72 -42.87 7.32
CA LEU A 466 19.37 -43.97 6.59
C LEU A 466 20.72 -44.38 7.20
N ILE A 467 21.02 -43.98 8.43
CA ILE A 467 22.34 -44.19 9.06
C ILE A 467 22.80 -45.66 9.10
N ALA A 468 21.86 -46.61 9.13
CA ALA A 468 22.14 -48.04 9.14
C ALA A 468 22.34 -48.67 7.75
N ARG A 469 22.16 -47.90 6.66
CA ARG A 469 22.23 -48.39 5.27
C ARG A 469 23.59 -48.07 4.66
N THR A 470 24.28 -49.09 4.15
CA THR A 470 25.56 -48.96 3.45
C THR A 470 25.46 -49.21 1.94
N ASP A 471 24.28 -49.60 1.49
CA ASP A 471 23.92 -50.00 0.12
C ASP A 471 23.27 -48.86 -0.69
N VAL A 472 23.19 -47.66 -0.11
CA VAL A 472 22.59 -46.45 -0.73
C VAL A 472 23.56 -45.27 -0.69
N GLN A 473 23.30 -44.25 -1.49
CA GLN A 473 24.08 -43.00 -1.51
C GLN A 473 23.17 -41.79 -1.34
N ILE A 474 23.67 -40.73 -0.70
CA ILE A 474 22.97 -39.44 -0.54
C ILE A 474 23.80 -38.35 -1.19
N GLU A 475 23.20 -37.59 -2.09
CA GLU A 475 23.83 -36.47 -2.77
C GLU A 475 22.92 -35.24 -2.83
N LEU A 476 23.52 -34.06 -2.89
CA LEU A 476 22.80 -32.82 -3.20
C LEU A 476 22.67 -32.64 -4.70
N LEU A 477 21.43 -32.69 -5.21
CA LEU A 477 21.14 -32.59 -6.65
C LEU A 477 21.79 -31.35 -7.28
N GLY A 478 21.69 -30.21 -6.58
CA GLY A 478 22.18 -28.94 -7.10
C GLY A 478 23.70 -28.84 -7.26
N LEU A 479 24.49 -29.85 -6.86
CA LEU A 479 25.91 -29.92 -7.20
C LEU A 479 26.16 -30.12 -8.69
N TRP A 480 25.17 -30.63 -9.42
CA TRP A 480 25.20 -30.82 -10.87
C TRP A 480 24.74 -29.59 -11.67
N CYS A 481 24.46 -28.46 -11.00
CA CYS A 481 24.24 -27.18 -11.67
C CYS A 481 25.58 -26.52 -12.06
N GLU A 482 25.54 -25.65 -13.07
CA GLU A 482 26.67 -24.79 -13.43
C GLU A 482 26.26 -23.31 -13.26
N PRO A 483 26.87 -22.58 -12.30
CA PRO A 483 27.76 -23.06 -11.23
C PRO A 483 27.00 -23.91 -10.18
N PRO A 484 27.71 -24.72 -9.37
CA PRO A 484 27.09 -25.54 -8.32
C PRO A 484 26.19 -24.74 -7.39
N MET A 485 24.99 -25.26 -7.14
CA MET A 485 23.96 -24.65 -6.31
C MET A 485 23.42 -25.67 -5.30
N PRO A 486 24.14 -25.93 -4.19
CA PRO A 486 23.77 -26.98 -3.23
C PRO A 486 22.43 -26.75 -2.51
N HIS A 487 21.81 -25.59 -2.70
CA HIS A 487 20.51 -25.23 -2.15
C HIS A 487 19.57 -24.78 -3.27
N LEU A 488 18.69 -25.69 -3.69
CA LEU A 488 17.59 -25.42 -4.61
C LEU A 488 16.37 -25.04 -3.77
N HIS A 489 16.13 -23.74 -3.55
CA HIS A 489 15.07 -23.27 -2.65
C HIS A 489 13.66 -23.59 -3.16
N ASP A 490 12.72 -23.79 -2.24
CA ASP A 490 11.35 -24.25 -2.54
C ASP A 490 10.54 -23.18 -3.26
N PRO A 491 9.94 -23.48 -4.43
CA PRO A 491 9.05 -22.55 -5.12
C PRO A 491 7.62 -22.53 -4.58
N TYR A 492 7.25 -23.42 -3.65
CA TYR A 492 5.87 -23.44 -3.12
C TYR A 492 5.46 -22.06 -2.58
N THR A 493 4.26 -21.60 -2.97
CA THR A 493 3.70 -20.25 -2.74
C THR A 493 4.47 -19.06 -3.34
N LEU A 494 5.48 -19.31 -4.20
CA LEU A 494 6.25 -18.25 -4.85
C LEU A 494 5.75 -17.97 -6.29
N SER A 495 6.25 -16.90 -6.91
CA SER A 495 5.77 -16.48 -8.24
C SER A 495 6.15 -17.44 -9.36
N ASP A 496 5.37 -17.40 -10.44
CA ASP A 496 5.59 -18.18 -11.66
C ASP A 496 7.02 -18.02 -12.22
N THR A 497 7.58 -16.80 -12.17
CA THR A 497 8.97 -16.55 -12.60
C THR A 497 10.01 -17.28 -11.76
N TYR A 498 9.75 -17.44 -10.46
CA TYR A 498 10.63 -18.20 -9.59
C TYR A 498 10.46 -19.71 -9.78
N PHE A 499 9.22 -20.17 -10.01
CA PHE A 499 8.96 -21.55 -10.43
C PHE A 499 9.78 -21.93 -11.67
N ASP A 500 9.74 -21.10 -12.71
CA ASP A 500 10.46 -21.35 -13.96
C ASP A 500 11.98 -21.43 -13.72
N ARG A 501 12.52 -20.53 -12.89
CA ARG A 501 13.95 -20.55 -12.51
C ARG A 501 14.29 -21.81 -11.72
N CYS A 502 13.45 -22.21 -10.78
CA CYS A 502 13.65 -23.40 -9.98
C CYS A 502 13.66 -24.65 -10.86
N PHE A 503 12.69 -24.78 -11.77
CA PHE A 503 12.57 -25.93 -12.67
C PHE A 503 13.73 -25.96 -13.67
N ALA A 504 14.15 -24.82 -14.22
CA ALA A 504 15.33 -24.73 -15.06
C ALA A 504 16.60 -25.25 -14.36
N ARG A 505 16.80 -24.93 -13.07
CA ARG A 505 17.93 -25.44 -12.27
C ARG A 505 17.84 -26.93 -11.99
N VAL A 506 16.65 -27.42 -11.63
CA VAL A 506 16.39 -28.85 -11.43
C VAL A 506 16.70 -29.62 -12.72
N ARG A 507 16.17 -29.15 -13.86
CA ARG A 507 16.46 -29.75 -15.17
C ARG A 507 17.95 -29.75 -15.48
N GLN A 508 18.64 -28.62 -15.31
CA GLN A 508 20.09 -28.53 -15.51
C GLN A 508 20.84 -29.57 -14.66
N ALA A 509 20.48 -29.70 -13.39
CA ALA A 509 21.10 -30.67 -12.49
C ALA A 509 20.84 -32.12 -12.89
N VAL A 510 19.60 -32.47 -13.26
CA VAL A 510 19.26 -33.83 -13.70
C VAL A 510 20.00 -34.20 -14.99
N HIS A 511 20.09 -33.28 -15.97
CA HIS A 511 20.90 -33.49 -17.18
C HIS A 511 22.40 -33.59 -16.86
N GLY A 512 22.90 -32.80 -15.91
CA GLY A 512 24.29 -32.89 -15.43
C GLY A 512 24.60 -34.27 -14.85
N LEU A 513 23.74 -34.76 -13.97
CA LEU A 513 23.84 -36.10 -13.37
C LEU A 513 23.76 -37.20 -14.43
N HIS A 514 22.79 -37.11 -15.36
CA HIS A 514 22.65 -38.08 -16.45
C HIS A 514 23.95 -38.24 -17.25
N ARG A 515 24.59 -37.13 -17.64
CA ARG A 515 25.88 -37.18 -18.35
C ARG A 515 26.97 -37.90 -17.56
N ALA A 516 27.02 -37.69 -16.24
CA ALA A 516 28.02 -38.32 -15.38
C ALA A 516 27.78 -39.83 -15.20
N LEU A 517 26.52 -40.25 -15.05
CA LEU A 517 26.17 -41.67 -14.94
C LEU A 517 26.41 -42.41 -16.26
N SER A 518 26.03 -41.82 -17.39
CA SER A 518 26.23 -42.42 -18.72
C SER A 518 27.71 -42.47 -19.12
N GLY A 519 28.52 -41.51 -18.69
CA GLY A 519 29.98 -41.52 -18.91
C GLY A 519 30.76 -42.48 -18.00
N SER A 520 30.14 -43.03 -16.96
CA SER A 520 30.75 -44.03 -16.06
C SER A 520 30.38 -45.48 -16.45
N ALA A 521 29.46 -45.64 -17.41
CA ALA A 521 29.00 -46.94 -17.92
C ALA A 521 29.72 -47.39 -19.21
N ALA A 522 30.61 -46.54 -19.74
CA ALA A 522 31.55 -46.83 -20.83
C ALA A 522 32.95 -46.96 -20.23
#